data_AF-A0AAC8YC60-F1
#
_entry.id   AF-A0AAC8YC60-F1
#
_cell.length_a   1.000
_cell.length_b   1.000
_cell.length_c   1.000
_cell.angle_alpha   90.00
_cell.angle_beta   90.00
_cell.angle_gamma   90.00
#
_symmetry.space_group_name_H-M   'P 1'
#
loop_
_entity.id
_entity.type
_entity.pdbx_description
1 polymer ?
#
loop_
_entity_poly.entity_id
_entity_poly.type
_entity_poly.pdbx_seq_one_letter_code
_entity_poly.pdbx_strand_id
1 'polypeptide(L)' 'MLTRLPETVASRIEALLEEADVERSDFVGYCTIQIANQLLAERGEELIEMPGYLHAQEPAIRRRPVPTSQEALMAG' A
#
# COMPACT_ATOMS: atom_id res chain seq x y z
N MET A 1 1.38 -5.23 -20.71
CA MET A 1 1.05 -6.36 -19.80
C MET A 1 0.06 -5.83 -18.77
N LEU A 2 -1.20 -6.27 -18.83
CA LEU A 2 -2.20 -5.95 -17.81
C LEU A 2 -1.99 -6.94 -16.67
N THR A 3 -1.32 -6.52 -15.60
CA THR A 3 -1.25 -7.29 -14.36
C THR A 3 -2.66 -7.33 -13.77
N ARG A 4 -3.30 -8.52 -13.79
CA ARG A 4 -4.58 -8.72 -13.11
C ARG A 4 -4.31 -9.24 -11.71
N LEU A 5 -4.69 -8.43 -10.72
CA LEU A 5 -4.81 -8.91 -9.35
C LEU A 5 -5.94 -9.95 -9.30
N PRO A 6 -5.78 -11.05 -8.55
CA PRO A 6 -6.90 -11.92 -8.22
C PRO A 6 -8.02 -11.10 -7.57
N GLU A 7 -9.26 -11.37 -7.93
CA GLU A 7 -10.42 -10.59 -7.47
C GLU A 7 -10.53 -10.56 -5.94
N THR A 8 -10.27 -11.68 -5.28
CA THR A 8 -10.25 -11.77 -3.81
C THR A 8 -9.22 -10.84 -3.15
N VAL A 9 -8.09 -10.59 -3.83
CA VAL A 9 -7.06 -9.65 -3.36
C VAL A 9 -7.48 -8.22 -3.67
N ALA A 10 -8.02 -7.96 -4.87
CA ALA A 10 -8.50 -6.64 -5.26
C ALA A 10 -9.60 -6.13 -4.32
N SER A 11 -10.61 -6.95 -4.02
CA SER A 11 -11.70 -6.58 -3.10
C SER A 11 -11.20 -6.30 -1.68
N ARG A 12 -10.20 -7.06 -1.21
CA ARG A 12 -9.60 -6.83 0.11
C ARG A 12 -8.82 -5.52 0.17
N ILE A 13 -8.11 -5.17 -0.90
CA ILE A 13 -7.41 -3.89 -1.00
C ILE A 13 -8.44 -2.75 -1.05
N GLU A 14 -9.49 -2.87 -1.88
CA GLU A 14 -10.53 -1.84 -1.99
C GLU A 14 -11.21 -1.55 -0.65
N ALA A 15 -11.57 -2.59 0.12
CA ALA A 15 -12.12 -2.42 1.47
C ALA A 15 -11.16 -1.68 2.41
N LEU A 16 -9.86 -2.00 2.37
CA LEU A 16 -8.86 -1.34 3.20
C LEU A 16 -8.66 0.13 2.80
N LEU A 17 -8.75 0.44 1.50
CA LEU A 17 -8.64 1.81 1.00
C LEU A 17 -9.86 2.65 1.40
N GLU A 18 -11.06 2.06 1.33
CA GLU A 18 -12.29 2.70 1.81
C GLU A 18 -12.24 2.97 3.32
N GLU A 19 -11.80 1.98 4.12
CA GLU A 19 -11.61 2.16 5.58
C GLU A 19 -10.59 3.25 5.93
N ALA A 20 -9.59 3.44 5.07
CA ALA A 20 -8.51 4.40 5.27
C ALA A 20 -8.80 5.78 4.66
N ASP A 21 -9.94 5.95 3.97
CA ASP A 21 -10.27 7.15 3.17
C ASP A 21 -9.16 7.51 2.17
N VAL A 22 -8.61 6.49 1.48
CA VAL A 22 -7.53 6.63 0.51
C VAL A 22 -8.06 6.37 -0.90
N GLU A 23 -7.88 7.34 -1.79
CA GLU A 23 -8.20 7.17 -3.20
C GLU A 23 -7.34 6.07 -3.85
N ARG A 24 -7.97 5.23 -4.68
CA ARG A 24 -7.29 4.12 -5.35
C ARG A 24 -6.13 4.60 -6.22
N SER A 25 -6.29 5.74 -6.91
CA SER A 25 -5.24 6.33 -7.74
C SER A 25 -4.02 6.71 -6.91
N ASP A 26 -4.23 7.22 -5.70
CA ASP A 26 -3.16 7.67 -4.81
C ASP A 26 -2.40 6.49 -4.24
N PHE A 27 -3.12 5.42 -3.85
CA PHE A 27 -2.50 4.16 -3.46
C PHE A 27 -1.65 3.56 -4.58
N VAL A 28 -2.17 3.52 -5.81
CA VAL A 28 -1.42 3.02 -6.97
C VAL A 28 -0.19 3.89 -7.23
N GLY A 29 -0.30 5.22 -7.17
CA GLY A 29 0.82 6.15 -7.33
C GLY A 29 1.90 5.92 -6.28
N TYR A 30 1.51 5.84 -5.00
CA TYR A 30 2.42 5.59 -3.88
C TYR A 30 3.17 4.26 -4.05
N CYS A 31 2.46 3.15 -4.29
CA CYS A 31 3.08 1.85 -4.50
C CYS A 31 4.00 1.83 -5.73
N THR A 32 3.62 2.51 -6.81
CA THR A 32 4.42 2.59 -8.03
C THR A 32 5.76 3.28 -7.77
N ILE A 33 5.74 4.42 -7.07
CA ILE A 33 6.96 5.17 -6.73
C ILE A 33 7.85 4.35 -5.77
N GLN A 34 7.26 3.67 -4.78
CA GLN A 34 8.00 2.80 -3.86
C GLN A 34 8.74 1.68 -4.61
N ILE A 35 8.05 0.96 -5.50
CA ILE A 35 8.66 -0.12 -6.29
C ILE A 35 9.74 0.44 -7.22
N ALA A 36 9.48 1.57 -7.87
CA ALA A 36 10.47 2.21 -8.74
C ALA A 36 11.72 2.62 -7.95
N ASN A 37 11.57 3.21 -6.77
CA ASN A 37 12.68 3.62 -5.92
C ASN A 37 13.48 2.43 -5.39
N GLN A 38 12.83 1.30 -5.09
CA GLN A 38 13.55 0.07 -4.76
C GLN A 38 14.46 -0.37 -5.93
N LEU A 39 13.93 -0.37 -7.15
CA LEU A 39 14.70 -0.75 -8.34
C LEU A 39 15.84 0.25 -8.66
N LEU A 40 15.62 1.54 -8.44
CA LEU A 40 16.64 2.58 -8.61
C LEU A 40 17.76 2.45 -7.57
N ALA A 41 17.40 2.18 -6.31
CA ALA A 41 18.37 1.95 -5.24
C ALA A 41 19.28 0.75 -5.51
N GLU A 42 18.73 -0.36 -6.03
CA GLU A 42 19.50 -1.55 -6.42
C GLU A 42 20.52 -1.26 -7.53
N ARG A 43 20.27 -0.21 -8.34
CA ARG A 43 21.16 0.24 -9.42
C ARG A 43 22.10 1.37 -9.01
N GLY A 44 21.95 1.90 -7.79
CA GLY A 44 22.68 3.08 -7.34
C GLY A 44 22.26 4.37 -8.07
N GLU A 45 21.04 4.41 -8.59
CA GLU A 45 20.48 5.56 -9.30
C GLU A 45 19.76 6.53 -8.33
N GLU A 46 19.54 7.77 -8.79
CA GLU A 46 18.79 8.77 -8.05
C GLU A 46 17.34 8.33 -7.85
N LEU A 47 16.79 8.58 -6.66
CA LEU A 47 15.43 8.19 -6.30
C LEU A 47 14.42 9.24 -6.77
N ILE A 48 13.22 8.78 -7.13
CA ILE A 48 12.07 9.63 -7.43
C ILE A 48 11.54 10.20 -6.12
N GLU A 49 11.41 11.53 -6.04
CA GLU A 49 10.80 12.19 -4.90
C GLU A 49 9.30 11.82 -4.79
N MET A 50 8.87 11.44 -3.59
CA MET A 50 7.46 11.16 -3.32
C MET A 50 6.69 12.48 -3.22
N PRO A 51 5.64 12.70 -4.05
CA PRO A 51 4.80 13.88 -3.92
C PRO A 51 4.21 14.01 -2.52
N GLY A 52 4.23 15.22 -1.95
CA GLY A 52 3.81 15.46 -0.56
C GLY A 52 2.37 15.02 -0.25
N TYR A 53 1.46 15.11 -1.23
CA TYR A 53 0.07 14.66 -1.07
C TYR A 53 -0.05 13.13 -0.91
N LEU A 54 0.92 12.36 -1.44
CA LEU A 54 0.99 10.91 -1.24
C LEU A 54 1.64 10.54 0.11
N HIS A 55 2.57 11.36 0.62
CA HIS A 55 3.16 11.16 1.95
C HIS A 55 2.13 11.30 3.07
N ALA A 56 1.15 12.18 2.91
CA ALA A 56 0.07 12.39 3.87
C ALA A 56 -0.78 11.12 4.11
N GLN A 57 -0.78 10.18 3.15
CA GLN A 57 -1.53 8.92 3.23
C GLN A 57 -0.75 7.77 3.90
N GLU A 58 0.56 7.93 4.09
CA GLU A 58 1.43 6.90 4.68
C GLU A 58 1.02 6.46 6.10
N PRO A 59 0.56 7.36 7.00
CA PRO A 59 0.07 6.94 8.32
C PRO A 59 -1.21 6.09 8.24
N ALA A 60 -2.10 6.36 7.29
CA ALA A 60 -3.32 5.57 7.11
C ALA A 60 -3.00 4.16 6.60
N ILE A 61 -2.02 4.05 5.68
CA ILE A 61 -1.56 2.78 5.12
C ILE A 61 -0.78 1.93 6.14
N ARG A 62 0.02 2.55 7.03
CA ARG A 62 0.86 1.83 8.01
C ARG A 62 0.19 1.51 9.35
N ARG A 63 -1.03 2.02 9.63
CA ARG A 63 -1.60 2.02 11.00
C ARG A 63 -2.31 0.77 11.50
N ARG A 64 -2.34 -0.35 10.76
CA ARG A 64 -2.82 -1.61 11.36
C ARG A 64 -1.65 -2.57 11.63
N PRO A 65 -1.43 -2.94 12.90
CA PRO A 65 -0.81 -4.23 13.18
C PRO A 65 -1.65 -5.28 12.44
N VAL A 66 -1.02 -6.14 11.64
CA VAL A 66 -1.64 -7.41 11.28
C VAL A 66 -1.97 -8.08 12.61
N PRO A 67 -3.25 -8.36 12.93
CA PRO A 67 -3.56 -9.08 14.15
C PRO A 67 -2.76 -10.37 14.09
N THR A 68 -1.87 -10.58 15.05
CA THR A 68 -1.19 -11.87 15.15
C THR A 68 -2.26 -12.90 15.43
N SER A 69 -2.12 -14.12 14.88
CA SER A 69 -3.12 -15.18 14.97
C SER A 69 -3.59 -15.50 16.41
N GLN A 70 -2.87 -15.02 17.43
CA GLN A 70 -3.25 -15.10 18.84
C GLN A 70 -4.43 -14.19 19.25
N GLU A 71 -4.56 -12.99 18.68
CA GLU A 71 -5.63 -12.05 19.08
C GLU A 71 -6.98 -12.45 18.47
N ALA A 72 -6.98 -13.07 17.29
CA ALA A 72 -8.18 -13.59 16.63
C ALA A 72 -8.78 -14.82 17.34
N LEU A 73 -7.98 -15.56 18.12
CA LEU A 73 -8.42 -16.75 18.85
C LEU A 73 -9.06 -16.43 20.22
N MET A 74 -8.82 -15.25 20.78
CA MET A 74 -9.30 -14.84 22.11
C MET A 74 -10.63 -14.07 22.07
N ALA A 75 -11.11 -13.71 20.88
CA ALA A 75 -12.37 -13.01 20.66
C ALA A 75 -13.54 -13.94 20.26
N GLY A 76 -13.33 -15.26 20.30
CA GLY A 76 -14.31 -16.30 19.99
C GLY A 76 -14.73 -17.12 21.21
#